data_AF-A0A061NZW1-F1
#
_entry.id   AF-A0A061NZW1-F1
#
_cell.length_a   1.000
_cell.length_b   1.000
_cell.length_c   1.000
_cell.angle_alpha   90.00
_cell.angle_beta   90.00
_cell.angle_gamma   90.00
#
_symmetry.space_group_name_H-M   'P 1'
#
loop_
_entity.id
_entity.type
_entity.pdbx_description
1 polymer ?
#
loop_
_entity_poly.entity_id
_entity_poly.type
_entity_poly.pdbx_seq_one_letter_code
_entity_poly.pdbx_strand_id
1 'polypeptide(L)'
;MKQNTCPICHDKLSLFKTVKIKDGTKICEVHYEEAGIDLSERIDRIKNKNHFSVDELQDRISKNSTTELLTDSDLNLITSNKQKICPICDQKLTLLKQTLKGGVKVCEKHFGEAGIDMNEILSRVGNEFTLEEIRLRINTVNKVSKELEDEREVFRIDKNIGIFVAFDETQKKWATLSNGQLDRIYDYEDIVNFELLEDGNSVASGGLGRALVGGALFGGTGAIVGGITGKKTTKAICSTLKIKVTMNNMSEPVIYINFIETKTKKDSSSYKILFDSAQECLSILQLICEKADKKTLDKQPVTPAEEITKYKTLLDEGAITEEEFSQLKKKLLGI
;
A
#
# COMPACT_ATOMS: atom_id res chain seq x y z
N MET A 1 -22.29 52.64 0.50
CA MET A 1 -21.36 51.53 0.86
C MET A 1 -21.91 50.26 0.23
N LYS A 2 -21.18 49.62 -0.70
CA LYS A 2 -21.67 48.40 -1.38
C LYS A 2 -21.85 47.29 -0.33
N GLN A 3 -23.04 46.69 -0.26
CA GLN A 3 -23.35 45.62 0.68
C GLN A 3 -22.41 44.44 0.42
N ASN A 4 -21.74 43.96 1.47
CA ASN A 4 -20.83 42.81 1.41
C ASN A 4 -21.65 41.54 1.60
N THR A 5 -22.53 41.25 0.65
CA THR A 5 -23.49 40.13 0.67
C THR A 5 -23.27 39.23 -0.54
N CYS A 6 -23.57 37.94 -0.40
CA CYS A 6 -23.49 36.97 -1.48
C CYS A 6 -24.54 37.32 -2.55
N PRO A 7 -24.22 37.36 -3.84
CA PRO A 7 -25.22 37.62 -4.88
C PRO A 7 -26.21 36.45 -5.08
N ILE A 8 -25.92 35.25 -4.55
CA ILE A 8 -26.75 34.05 -4.73
C ILE A 8 -27.76 33.90 -3.59
N CYS A 9 -27.34 33.93 -2.32
CA CYS A 9 -28.25 33.84 -1.17
C CYS A 9 -28.53 35.15 -0.44
N HIS A 10 -27.87 36.25 -0.83
CA HIS A 10 -27.98 37.55 -0.17
C HIS A 10 -27.48 37.62 1.29
N ASP A 11 -26.85 36.56 1.80
CA ASP A 11 -26.24 36.54 3.14
C ASP A 11 -24.98 37.39 3.24
N LYS A 12 -24.71 37.90 4.45
CA LYS A 12 -23.53 38.73 4.73
C LYS A 12 -22.24 37.90 4.65
N LEU A 13 -21.31 38.34 3.81
CA LEU A 13 -20.04 37.67 3.56
C LEU A 13 -19.03 37.95 4.69
N SER A 14 -18.48 36.90 5.29
CA SER A 14 -17.37 37.01 6.25
C SER A 14 -16.02 37.11 5.53
N LEU A 15 -15.01 37.74 6.15
CA LEU A 15 -13.70 38.01 5.54
C LEU A 15 -12.91 36.76 5.11
N PHE A 16 -13.23 35.58 5.65
CA PHE A 16 -12.43 34.36 5.51
C PHE A 16 -13.13 33.21 4.76
N LYS A 17 -14.40 33.37 4.35
CA LYS A 17 -15.20 32.31 3.68
C LYS A 17 -15.83 32.81 2.37
N THR A 18 -15.04 33.48 1.54
CA THR A 18 -15.49 34.01 0.25
C THR A 18 -14.56 33.68 -0.88
N VAL A 19 -15.12 33.35 -2.04
CA VAL A 19 -14.41 33.16 -3.31
C VAL A 19 -14.66 34.36 -4.22
N LYS A 20 -13.61 34.94 -4.82
CA LYS A 20 -13.75 35.99 -5.85
C LYS A 20 -13.86 35.36 -7.23
N ILE A 21 -14.87 35.71 -8.01
CA ILE A 21 -15.08 35.20 -9.36
C ILE A 21 -14.49 36.14 -10.43
N LYS A 22 -14.69 35.84 -11.73
CA LYS A 22 -14.01 36.48 -12.88
C LYS A 22 -14.09 38.00 -12.92
N ASP A 23 -15.23 38.56 -12.57
CA ASP A 23 -15.53 39.99 -12.55
C ASP A 23 -15.12 40.69 -11.23
N GLY A 24 -14.54 39.95 -10.29
CA GLY A 24 -14.14 40.42 -8.97
C GLY A 24 -15.25 40.35 -7.91
N THR A 25 -16.45 39.88 -8.27
CA THR A 25 -17.57 39.67 -7.34
C THR A 25 -17.22 38.58 -6.32
N LYS A 26 -17.62 38.77 -5.06
CA LYS A 26 -17.41 37.79 -3.99
C LYS A 26 -18.65 36.93 -3.80
N ILE A 27 -18.46 35.62 -3.71
CA ILE A 27 -19.50 34.62 -3.42
C ILE A 27 -19.09 33.86 -2.17
N CYS A 28 -20.04 33.37 -1.38
CA CYS A 28 -19.72 32.55 -0.21
C CYS A 28 -19.22 31.16 -0.65
N GLU A 29 -18.39 30.55 0.18
CA GLU A 29 -17.80 29.23 -0.06
C GLU A 29 -18.87 28.13 -0.30
N VAL A 30 -19.98 28.15 0.45
CA VAL A 30 -21.08 27.18 0.34
C VAL A 30 -21.65 27.10 -1.07
N HIS A 31 -22.11 28.22 -1.66
CA HIS A 31 -22.63 28.22 -3.03
C HIS A 31 -21.57 27.91 -4.08
N TYR A 32 -20.29 28.10 -3.77
CA TYR A 32 -19.20 27.72 -4.67
C TYR A 32 -18.98 26.20 -4.67
N GLU A 33 -19.08 25.56 -3.49
CA GLU A 33 -19.05 24.11 -3.32
C GLU A 33 -20.30 23.44 -3.88
N GLU A 34 -21.50 24.01 -3.65
CA GLU A 34 -22.77 23.52 -4.21
C GLU A 34 -22.79 23.55 -5.74
N ALA A 35 -22.01 24.44 -6.36
CA ALA A 35 -21.76 24.46 -7.79
C ALA A 35 -20.79 23.34 -8.25
N GLY A 36 -20.36 22.45 -7.35
CA GLY A 36 -19.50 21.29 -7.61
C GLY A 36 -18.05 21.62 -7.92
N ILE A 37 -17.52 22.72 -7.38
CA ILE A 37 -16.15 23.20 -7.65
C ILE A 37 -15.26 22.95 -6.42
N ASP A 38 -14.19 22.17 -6.61
CA ASP A 38 -13.23 21.84 -5.56
C ASP A 38 -12.38 23.07 -5.14
N LEU A 39 -12.25 23.25 -3.82
CA LEU A 39 -11.48 24.31 -3.17
C LEU A 39 -10.02 23.94 -2.95
N SER A 40 -9.63 22.69 -3.21
CA SER A 40 -8.25 22.18 -3.06
C SER A 40 -7.23 22.90 -3.96
N GLU A 41 -7.65 23.56 -5.06
CA GLU A 41 -6.74 24.38 -5.88
C GLU A 41 -6.45 25.77 -5.27
N ARG A 42 -6.64 25.99 -3.96
CA ARG A 42 -6.32 27.26 -3.26
C ARG A 42 -4.83 27.64 -3.32
N ILE A 43 -3.92 26.71 -3.60
CA ILE A 43 -2.47 26.94 -3.54
C ILE A 43 -1.90 27.57 -4.83
N ASP A 44 -2.53 27.37 -6.00
CA ASP A 44 -2.05 27.94 -7.28
C ASP A 44 -2.71 29.29 -7.67
N ARG A 45 -3.69 29.75 -6.90
CA ARG A 45 -4.60 30.87 -7.28
C ARG A 45 -4.16 32.26 -6.82
N ILE A 46 -2.86 32.52 -6.68
CA ILE A 46 -2.35 33.92 -6.59
C ILE A 46 -2.17 34.54 -8.00
N LYS A 47 -2.16 33.74 -9.08
CA LYS A 47 -1.81 34.24 -10.42
C LYS A 47 -2.87 34.14 -11.53
N ASN A 48 -4.00 33.44 -11.36
CA ASN A 48 -5.03 33.37 -12.40
C ASN A 48 -6.45 33.61 -11.87
N LYS A 49 -7.15 34.54 -12.53
CA LYS A 49 -8.54 34.92 -12.26
C LYS A 49 -9.47 33.72 -12.49
N ASN A 50 -10.31 33.41 -11.51
CA ASN A 50 -11.37 32.39 -11.60
C ASN A 50 -12.23 32.61 -12.86
N HIS A 51 -12.61 31.53 -13.56
CA HIS A 51 -13.23 31.60 -14.89
C HIS A 51 -14.76 31.75 -14.90
N PHE A 52 -15.45 31.61 -13.77
CA PHE A 52 -16.91 31.50 -13.72
C PHE A 52 -17.63 32.83 -13.46
N SER A 53 -18.83 33.01 -14.02
CA SER A 53 -19.76 34.11 -13.74
C SER A 53 -20.79 33.72 -12.65
N VAL A 54 -21.57 34.69 -12.15
CA VAL A 54 -22.65 34.41 -11.18
C VAL A 54 -23.72 33.51 -11.81
N ASP A 55 -24.10 33.80 -13.05
CA ASP A 55 -25.14 33.06 -13.77
C ASP A 55 -24.73 31.59 -14.01
N GLU A 56 -23.46 31.35 -14.31
CA GLU A 56 -22.90 29.99 -14.49
C GLU A 56 -22.92 29.18 -13.19
N LEU A 57 -22.73 29.85 -12.04
CA LEU A 57 -22.81 29.20 -10.74
C LEU A 57 -24.27 28.90 -10.35
N GLN A 58 -25.19 29.82 -10.61
CA GLN A 58 -26.62 29.61 -10.36
C GLN A 58 -27.22 28.48 -11.22
N ASP A 59 -26.82 28.38 -12.50
CA ASP A 59 -27.24 27.29 -13.39
C ASP A 59 -26.73 25.92 -12.87
N ARG A 60 -25.49 25.86 -12.39
CA ARG A 60 -24.92 24.64 -11.78
C ARG A 60 -25.62 24.24 -10.49
N ILE A 61 -25.88 25.19 -9.59
CA ILE A 61 -26.63 24.93 -8.35
C ILE A 61 -28.02 24.40 -8.68
N SER A 62 -28.74 25.05 -9.60
CA SER A 62 -30.11 24.64 -9.98
C SER A 62 -30.17 23.21 -10.55
N LYS A 63 -29.15 22.79 -11.31
CA LYS A 63 -29.01 21.43 -11.85
C LYS A 63 -28.65 20.39 -10.79
N ASN A 64 -27.97 20.80 -9.72
CA ASN A 64 -27.62 19.92 -8.60
C ASN A 64 -28.78 19.77 -7.58
N SER A 65 -29.68 20.76 -7.51
CA SER A 65 -30.79 20.77 -6.54
C SER A 65 -32.06 20.05 -7.01
N THR A 66 -32.24 19.82 -8.31
CA THR A 66 -33.46 19.22 -8.87
C THR A 66 -33.28 17.73 -9.13
N THR A 67 -33.64 16.90 -8.14
CA THR A 67 -34.05 15.51 -8.38
C THR A 67 -35.50 15.51 -8.89
N GLU A 68 -35.72 15.99 -10.11
CA GLU A 68 -37.01 15.80 -10.80
C GLU A 68 -36.98 14.48 -11.58
N LEU A 69 -37.98 13.62 -11.33
CA LEU A 69 -38.24 12.39 -12.07
C LEU A 69 -38.45 12.72 -13.56
N LEU A 70 -37.47 12.34 -14.38
CA LEU A 70 -37.50 12.54 -15.84
C LEU A 70 -38.68 11.80 -16.48
N THR A 71 -39.35 12.47 -17.43
CA THR A 71 -40.45 11.88 -18.19
C THR A 71 -39.94 11.05 -19.38
N ASP A 72 -40.75 10.15 -19.93
CA ASP A 72 -40.40 9.33 -21.10
C ASP A 72 -40.06 10.17 -22.35
N SER A 73 -40.48 11.44 -22.42
CA SER A 73 -40.04 12.38 -23.46
C SER A 73 -38.63 12.92 -23.23
N ASP A 74 -38.19 13.06 -21.97
CA ASP A 74 -36.83 13.46 -21.62
C ASP A 74 -35.83 12.32 -21.90
N LEU A 75 -36.26 11.07 -21.66
CA LEU A 75 -35.50 9.87 -22.04
C LEU A 75 -35.25 9.78 -23.55
N ASN A 76 -36.22 10.19 -24.36
CA ASN A 76 -36.12 10.15 -25.83
C ASN A 76 -35.31 11.32 -26.43
N LEU A 77 -35.04 12.40 -25.68
CA LEU A 77 -34.11 13.45 -26.11
C LEU A 77 -32.64 13.07 -25.83
N ILE A 78 -32.41 12.22 -24.81
CA ILE A 78 -31.09 11.72 -24.40
C ILE A 78 -30.60 10.59 -25.32
N THR A 79 -31.49 9.88 -26.01
CA THR A 79 -31.14 8.76 -26.91
C THR A 79 -30.68 9.18 -28.32
N SER A 80 -30.40 10.46 -28.58
CA SER A 80 -29.75 10.89 -29.83
C SER A 80 -28.26 11.21 -29.60
N ASN A 81 -27.40 10.31 -30.09
CA ASN A 81 -25.98 10.43 -30.50
C ASN A 81 -25.17 11.77 -30.31
N LYS A 82 -25.32 12.52 -29.21
CA LYS A 82 -24.82 13.91 -29.10
C LYS A 82 -24.12 14.29 -27.80
N GLN A 83 -23.91 13.36 -26.85
CA GLN A 83 -23.04 13.69 -25.72
C GLN A 83 -21.61 13.94 -26.25
N LYS A 84 -21.20 15.21 -26.21
CA LYS A 84 -19.90 15.70 -26.70
C LYS A 84 -18.94 16.05 -25.56
N ILE A 85 -19.42 16.07 -24.32
CA ILE A 85 -18.66 16.49 -23.14
C ILE A 85 -18.74 15.37 -22.10
N CYS A 86 -17.60 15.10 -21.46
CA CYS A 86 -17.48 14.15 -20.37
C CYS A 86 -18.15 14.70 -19.12
N PRO A 87 -19.05 13.95 -18.46
CA PRO A 87 -19.78 14.42 -17.28
C PRO A 87 -18.92 14.44 -15.99
N ILE A 88 -17.70 13.91 -16.04
CA ILE A 88 -16.78 13.87 -14.88
C ILE A 88 -15.82 15.06 -14.88
N CYS A 89 -15.33 15.51 -16.05
CA CYS A 89 -14.30 16.55 -16.15
C CYS A 89 -14.64 17.73 -17.07
N ASP A 90 -15.85 17.75 -17.63
CA ASP A 90 -16.31 18.77 -18.57
C ASP A 90 -15.44 18.94 -19.84
N GLN A 91 -14.55 18.00 -20.13
CA GLN A 91 -13.73 18.00 -21.35
C GLN A 91 -14.47 17.40 -22.55
N LYS A 92 -14.14 17.87 -23.75
CA LYS A 92 -14.70 17.35 -25.00
C LYS A 92 -14.33 15.87 -25.19
N LEU A 93 -15.33 15.04 -25.44
CA LEU A 93 -15.16 13.61 -25.69
C LEU A 93 -14.49 13.36 -27.04
N THR A 94 -13.43 12.57 -27.02
CA THR A 94 -12.70 12.11 -28.21
C THR A 94 -13.27 10.77 -28.70
N LEU A 95 -12.57 10.11 -29.64
CA LEU A 95 -13.00 8.83 -30.21
C LEU A 95 -13.03 7.71 -29.16
N LEU A 96 -12.10 7.72 -28.20
CA LEU A 96 -11.87 6.67 -27.20
C LEU A 96 -12.80 6.76 -25.97
N LYS A 97 -13.98 7.35 -26.13
CA LYS A 97 -14.98 7.43 -25.06
C LYS A 97 -15.66 6.09 -24.83
N GLN A 98 -15.94 5.77 -23.57
CA GLN A 98 -16.73 4.61 -23.19
C GLN A 98 -18.18 4.98 -22.97
N THR A 99 -19.08 4.09 -23.39
CA THR A 99 -20.52 4.25 -23.19
C THR A 99 -20.95 3.42 -21.98
N LEU A 100 -21.56 4.10 -21.03
CA LEU A 100 -22.07 3.62 -19.76
C LEU A 100 -23.57 3.34 -19.83
N LYS A 101 -24.15 2.94 -18.70
CA LYS A 101 -25.57 2.65 -18.56
C LYS A 101 -26.44 3.82 -18.97
N GLY A 102 -27.44 3.56 -19.81
CA GLY A 102 -28.35 4.59 -20.30
C GLY A 102 -27.73 5.53 -21.35
N GLY A 103 -26.64 5.13 -22.01
CA GLY A 103 -26.05 5.86 -23.13
C GLY A 103 -25.11 7.01 -22.75
N VAL A 104 -24.79 7.16 -21.46
CA VAL A 104 -23.87 8.18 -20.95
C VAL A 104 -22.45 7.90 -21.41
N LYS A 105 -21.73 8.90 -21.92
CA LYS A 105 -20.37 8.75 -22.46
C LYS A 105 -19.33 9.41 -21.55
N VAL A 106 -18.32 8.64 -21.15
CA VAL A 106 -17.19 9.08 -20.32
C VAL A 106 -15.89 8.98 -21.12
N CYS A 107 -14.94 9.91 -20.93
CA CYS A 107 -13.67 9.84 -21.64
C CYS A 107 -12.81 8.67 -21.13
N GLU A 108 -11.91 8.19 -22.00
CA GLU A 108 -10.97 7.11 -21.70
C GLU A 108 -10.24 7.29 -20.36
N LYS A 109 -9.80 8.52 -20.07
CA LYS A 109 -9.07 8.87 -18.85
C LYS A 109 -9.81 8.43 -17.59
N HIS A 110 -11.06 8.86 -17.39
CA HIS A 110 -11.80 8.56 -16.16
C HIS A 110 -12.23 7.09 -16.09
N PHE A 111 -12.34 6.42 -17.23
CA PHE A 111 -12.58 4.99 -17.26
C PHE A 111 -11.33 4.21 -16.80
N GLY A 112 -10.14 4.67 -17.19
CA GLY A 112 -8.85 4.15 -16.71
C GLY A 112 -8.60 4.47 -15.23
N GLU A 113 -8.89 5.69 -14.78
CA GLU A 113 -8.76 6.11 -13.36
C GLU A 113 -9.67 5.31 -12.42
N ALA A 114 -10.78 4.77 -12.93
CA ALA A 114 -11.64 3.87 -12.17
C ALA A 114 -11.03 2.47 -11.95
N GLY A 115 -9.85 2.18 -12.53
CA GLY A 115 -9.16 0.90 -12.41
C GLY A 115 -9.96 -0.26 -13.03
N ILE A 116 -10.69 0.00 -14.11
CA ILE A 116 -11.47 -1.00 -14.83
C ILE A 116 -10.62 -1.57 -15.96
N ASP A 117 -10.35 -2.87 -15.93
CA ASP A 117 -9.58 -3.55 -16.97
C ASP A 117 -10.46 -4.27 -18.01
N MET A 118 -9.83 -4.75 -19.09
CA MET A 118 -10.52 -5.46 -20.17
C MET A 118 -11.20 -6.76 -19.73
N ASN A 119 -10.68 -7.45 -18.72
CA ASN A 119 -11.28 -8.71 -18.24
C ASN A 119 -12.54 -8.43 -17.43
N GLU A 120 -12.55 -7.36 -16.64
CA GLU A 120 -13.73 -6.91 -15.91
C GLU A 120 -14.85 -6.46 -16.87
N ILE A 121 -14.48 -5.78 -17.96
CA ILE A 121 -15.43 -5.40 -19.01
C ILE A 121 -16.05 -6.65 -19.67
N LEU A 122 -15.24 -7.65 -19.99
CA LEU A 122 -15.69 -8.87 -20.69
C LEU A 122 -16.53 -9.81 -19.82
N SER A 123 -16.37 -9.75 -18.49
CA SER A 123 -17.04 -10.65 -17.54
C SER A 123 -18.43 -10.18 -17.09
N ARG A 124 -18.82 -8.93 -17.38
CA ARG A 124 -20.14 -8.40 -17.01
C ARG A 124 -21.21 -8.72 -18.07
N VAL A 125 -22.02 -9.75 -17.82
CA VAL A 125 -23.24 -10.05 -18.60
C VAL A 125 -24.28 -8.92 -18.40
N GLY A 126 -24.70 -8.23 -19.46
CA GLY A 126 -25.65 -7.10 -19.41
C GLY A 126 -25.01 -5.70 -19.25
N ASN A 127 -23.72 -5.67 -18.95
CA ASN A 127 -22.71 -4.77 -19.51
C ASN A 127 -22.86 -3.25 -19.42
N GLU A 128 -23.29 -2.66 -18.29
CA GLU A 128 -23.22 -1.20 -18.19
C GLU A 128 -22.87 -0.70 -16.78
N PHE A 129 -21.65 -0.15 -16.63
CA PHE A 129 -21.26 0.67 -15.47
C PHE A 129 -22.14 1.92 -15.39
N THR A 130 -22.50 2.36 -14.18
CA THR A 130 -23.19 3.66 -14.00
C THR A 130 -22.20 4.80 -13.81
N LEU A 131 -22.62 6.04 -14.07
CA LEU A 131 -21.76 7.21 -13.83
C LEU A 131 -21.30 7.32 -12.37
N GLU A 132 -22.20 7.02 -11.43
CA GLU A 132 -21.90 7.07 -9.99
C GLU A 132 -20.93 5.97 -9.56
N GLU A 133 -21.03 4.76 -10.12
CA GLU A 133 -20.03 3.71 -9.91
C GLU A 133 -18.64 4.13 -10.37
N ILE A 134 -18.54 4.77 -11.55
CA ILE A 134 -17.27 5.28 -12.07
C ILE A 134 -16.71 6.35 -11.12
N ARG A 135 -17.51 7.33 -10.69
CA ARG A 135 -17.08 8.36 -9.74
C ARG A 135 -16.58 7.76 -8.42
N LEU A 136 -17.32 6.80 -7.87
CA LEU A 136 -16.97 6.14 -6.61
C LEU A 136 -15.62 5.41 -6.72
N ARG A 137 -15.39 4.69 -7.82
CA ARG A 137 -14.12 4.00 -8.07
C ARG A 137 -12.96 4.97 -8.21
N ILE A 138 -13.10 6.04 -9.00
CA ILE A 138 -12.06 7.07 -9.14
C ILE A 138 -11.69 7.66 -7.78
N ASN A 139 -12.69 8.01 -6.96
CA ASN A 139 -12.45 8.54 -5.62
C ASN A 139 -11.73 7.52 -4.72
N THR A 140 -12.08 6.24 -4.84
CA THR A 140 -11.46 5.16 -4.06
C THR A 140 -10.00 4.96 -4.48
N VAL A 141 -9.73 4.88 -5.78
CA VAL A 141 -8.38 4.77 -6.34
C VAL A 141 -7.53 5.98 -5.94
N ASN A 142 -8.06 7.20 -6.10
CA ASN A 142 -7.35 8.43 -5.72
C ASN A 142 -7.04 8.48 -4.22
N LYS A 143 -7.98 8.05 -3.37
CA LYS A 143 -7.76 8.00 -1.92
C LYS A 143 -6.64 7.01 -1.58
N VAL A 144 -6.68 5.81 -2.13
CA VAL A 144 -5.64 4.78 -1.90
C VAL A 144 -4.29 5.24 -2.43
N SER A 145 -4.23 5.82 -3.63
CA SER A 145 -3.00 6.37 -4.20
C SER A 145 -2.39 7.45 -3.32
N LYS A 146 -3.22 8.36 -2.80
CA LYS A 146 -2.78 9.41 -1.88
C LYS A 146 -2.26 8.83 -0.56
N GLU A 147 -2.95 7.87 0.03
CA GLU A 147 -2.50 7.20 1.25
C GLU A 147 -1.13 6.53 1.06
N LEU A 148 -0.92 5.89 -0.10
CA LEU A 148 0.37 5.30 -0.47
C LEU A 148 1.47 6.35 -0.69
N GLU A 149 1.15 7.50 -1.30
CA GLU A 149 2.08 8.62 -1.46
C GLU A 149 2.46 9.21 -0.10
N ASP A 150 1.48 9.46 0.77
CA ASP A 150 1.69 9.97 2.13
C ASP A 150 2.58 9.00 2.93
N GLU A 151 2.35 7.68 2.85
CA GLU A 151 3.22 6.69 3.49
C GLU A 151 4.66 6.70 2.96
N ARG A 152 4.83 6.87 1.64
CA ARG A 152 6.15 6.95 1.01
C ARG A 152 6.91 8.22 1.39
N GLU A 153 6.23 9.35 1.58
CA GLU A 153 6.86 10.60 2.01
C GLU A 153 7.41 10.53 3.44
N VAL A 154 6.77 9.74 4.30
CA VAL A 154 7.16 9.61 5.71
C VAL A 154 8.14 8.46 5.95
N PHE A 155 8.27 7.52 5.00
CA PHE A 155 9.21 6.40 5.09
C PHE A 155 10.67 6.87 5.07
N ARG A 156 11.42 6.61 6.15
CA ARG A 156 12.84 6.95 6.26
C ARG A 156 13.71 5.73 6.02
N ILE A 157 14.51 5.76 4.97
CA ILE A 157 15.50 4.72 4.71
C ILE A 157 16.65 4.84 5.72
N ASP A 158 16.62 4.03 6.78
CA ASP A 158 17.71 3.90 7.75
C ASP A 158 18.77 2.91 7.26
N LYS A 159 18.34 1.87 6.56
CA LYS A 159 19.22 0.90 5.90
C LYS A 159 18.56 0.35 4.64
N ASN A 160 19.36 0.05 3.62
CA ASN A 160 18.91 -0.67 2.43
C ASN A 160 19.91 -1.76 2.05
N ILE A 161 19.42 -2.79 1.36
CA ILE A 161 20.22 -3.83 0.74
C ILE A 161 20.13 -3.64 -0.77
N GLY A 162 21.16 -2.99 -1.32
CA GLY A 162 21.23 -2.65 -2.74
C GLY A 162 19.98 -1.92 -3.22
N ILE A 163 19.41 -2.41 -4.32
CA ILE A 163 18.19 -1.89 -4.95
C ILE A 163 16.96 -2.77 -4.66
N PHE A 164 17.02 -3.62 -3.64
CA PHE A 164 16.04 -4.70 -3.43
C PHE A 164 15.09 -4.43 -2.26
N VAL A 165 15.61 -3.95 -1.13
CA VAL A 165 14.83 -3.76 0.10
C VAL A 165 15.40 -2.62 0.94
N ALA A 166 14.51 -1.88 1.60
CA ALA A 166 14.82 -0.82 2.55
C ALA A 166 14.13 -1.06 3.90
N PHE A 167 14.70 -0.48 4.95
CA PHE A 167 14.31 -0.65 6.34
C PHE A 167 14.25 0.72 7.02
N ASP A 168 13.12 1.00 7.67
CA ASP A 168 12.86 2.15 8.53
C ASP A 168 12.82 1.66 9.98
N GLU A 169 13.91 1.86 10.70
CA GLU A 169 14.01 1.48 12.11
C GLU A 169 13.23 2.41 13.02
N THR A 170 12.86 3.60 12.56
CA THR A 170 12.11 4.58 13.35
C THR A 170 10.63 4.21 13.38
N GLN A 171 10.04 3.98 12.21
CA GLN A 171 8.64 3.61 12.04
C GLN A 171 8.41 2.09 12.17
N LYS A 172 9.47 1.28 12.22
CA LYS A 172 9.41 -0.19 12.23
C LYS A 172 8.69 -0.74 11.00
N LYS A 173 9.08 -0.22 9.84
CA LYS A 173 8.56 -0.59 8.52
C LYS A 173 9.70 -1.05 7.61
N TRP A 174 9.41 -1.95 6.68
CA TRP A 174 10.31 -2.32 5.59
C TRP A 174 9.62 -2.08 4.25
N ALA A 175 10.41 -1.95 3.18
CA ALA A 175 9.88 -1.71 1.86
C ALA A 175 10.62 -2.51 0.79
N THR A 176 9.88 -3.07 -0.16
CA THR A 176 10.49 -3.54 -1.41
C THR A 176 10.93 -2.34 -2.24
N LEU A 177 12.03 -2.52 -2.96
CA LEU A 177 12.55 -1.52 -3.88
C LEU A 177 12.43 -2.03 -5.32
N SER A 178 11.92 -1.19 -6.20
CA SER A 178 11.94 -1.40 -7.65
C SER A 178 12.94 -0.44 -8.25
N ASN A 179 14.08 -0.96 -8.71
CA ASN A 179 15.20 -0.16 -9.21
C ASN A 179 15.65 0.94 -8.23
N GLY A 180 15.64 0.63 -6.93
CA GLY A 180 16.04 1.54 -5.86
C GLY A 180 14.98 2.56 -5.43
N GLN A 181 13.79 2.56 -6.05
CA GLN A 181 12.65 3.36 -5.63
C GLN A 181 11.71 2.54 -4.74
N LEU A 182 11.11 3.15 -3.73
CA LEU A 182 10.09 2.51 -2.91
C LEU A 182 8.98 1.94 -3.79
N ASP A 183 8.59 0.69 -3.53
CA ASP A 183 7.52 0.00 -4.25
C ASP A 183 6.34 -0.29 -3.30
N ARG A 184 6.53 -1.17 -2.32
CA ARG A 184 5.51 -1.47 -1.30
C ARG A 184 6.13 -1.41 0.08
N ILE A 185 5.38 -0.86 1.02
CA ILE A 185 5.80 -0.65 2.42
C ILE A 185 4.97 -1.58 3.30
N TYR A 186 5.61 -2.19 4.29
CA TYR A 186 5.00 -3.15 5.19
C TYR A 186 5.50 -2.93 6.62
N ASP A 187 4.70 -3.30 7.60
CA ASP A 187 5.10 -3.26 9.00
C ASP A 187 6.01 -4.45 9.36
N TYR A 188 6.94 -4.22 10.27
CA TYR A 188 7.81 -5.27 10.82
C TYR A 188 7.02 -6.35 11.55
N GLU A 189 5.93 -5.96 12.24
CA GLU A 189 5.13 -6.86 13.05
C GLU A 189 4.35 -7.89 12.23
N ASP A 190 4.15 -7.62 10.94
CA ASP A 190 3.50 -8.55 10.03
C ASP A 190 4.43 -9.67 9.55
N ILE A 191 5.74 -9.61 9.82
CA ILE A 191 6.68 -10.64 9.40
C ILE A 191 6.53 -11.88 10.29
N VAL A 192 6.12 -13.00 9.69
CA VAL A 192 5.96 -14.28 10.41
C VAL A 192 7.19 -15.17 10.23
N ASN A 193 7.64 -15.34 8.99
CA ASN A 193 8.69 -16.27 8.62
C ASN A 193 9.36 -15.82 7.33
N PHE A 194 10.60 -16.22 7.10
CA PHE A 194 11.27 -15.95 5.84
C PHE A 194 12.18 -17.12 5.43
N GLU A 195 12.36 -17.28 4.12
CA GLU A 195 13.16 -18.35 3.52
C GLU A 195 14.00 -17.81 2.36
N LEU A 196 15.30 -18.08 2.36
CA LEU A 196 16.16 -17.89 1.19
C LEU A 196 16.00 -19.09 0.27
N LEU A 197 15.55 -18.80 -0.95
CA LEU A 197 15.31 -19.79 -2.00
C LEU A 197 16.35 -19.64 -3.10
N GLU A 198 17.04 -20.74 -3.40
CA GLU A 198 17.93 -20.87 -4.56
C GLU A 198 17.36 -21.92 -5.52
N ASP A 199 17.05 -21.51 -6.75
CA ASP A 199 16.37 -22.35 -7.76
C ASP A 199 15.11 -23.06 -7.23
N GLY A 200 14.37 -22.39 -6.33
CA GLY A 200 13.16 -22.90 -5.68
C GLY A 200 13.39 -23.76 -4.44
N ASN A 201 14.65 -24.08 -4.09
CA ASN A 201 14.97 -24.85 -2.89
C ASN A 201 15.29 -23.92 -1.71
N SER A 202 14.72 -24.20 -0.55
CA SER A 202 15.03 -23.49 0.69
C SER A 202 16.43 -23.84 1.17
N VAL A 203 17.30 -22.85 1.29
CA VAL A 203 18.69 -23.02 1.75
C VAL A 203 18.91 -22.43 3.15
N ALA A 204 18.15 -21.40 3.51
CA ALA A 204 18.07 -20.84 4.86
C ALA A 204 16.64 -20.42 5.18
N SER A 205 16.27 -20.47 6.46
CA SER A 205 15.00 -19.99 6.97
C SER A 205 15.13 -19.45 8.38
N GLY A 206 14.37 -18.42 8.71
CA GLY A 206 14.25 -17.86 10.06
C GLY A 206 12.87 -17.24 10.22
N GLY A 207 12.59 -16.66 11.38
CA GLY A 207 11.28 -16.05 11.63
C GLY A 207 11.00 -15.83 13.10
N LEU A 208 9.77 -15.40 13.37
CA LEU A 208 9.28 -15.17 14.71
C LEU A 208 9.30 -16.49 15.52
N GLY A 209 9.90 -16.43 16.71
CA GLY A 209 10.04 -17.57 17.63
C GLY A 209 11.02 -18.65 17.17
N ARG A 210 11.82 -18.42 16.12
CA ARG A 210 12.70 -19.44 15.53
C ARG A 210 14.10 -18.88 15.29
N ALA A 211 15.11 -19.68 15.60
CA ALA A 211 16.49 -19.35 15.22
C ALA A 211 16.66 -19.42 13.69
N LEU A 212 17.58 -18.61 13.17
CA LEU A 212 17.99 -18.67 11.77
C LEU A 212 18.71 -20.00 11.50
N VAL A 213 18.12 -20.84 10.66
CA VAL A 213 18.66 -22.14 10.25
C VAL A 213 19.04 -22.08 8.78
N GLY A 214 20.32 -22.30 8.47
CA GLY A 214 20.81 -22.38 7.09
C GLY A 214 21.96 -23.36 6.98
N GLY A 215 21.79 -24.44 6.22
CA GLY A 215 22.82 -25.48 6.10
C GLY A 215 24.10 -24.88 5.51
N ALA A 216 25.24 -24.96 6.20
CA ALA A 216 26.57 -24.50 5.76
C ALA A 216 26.66 -23.11 5.07
N LEU A 217 25.65 -22.27 5.24
CA LEU A 217 25.58 -20.89 4.73
C LEU A 217 26.40 -19.90 5.56
N PHE A 218 26.73 -20.26 6.81
CA PHE A 218 27.46 -19.41 7.76
C PHE A 218 28.94 -19.77 7.91
N GLY A 219 29.52 -20.55 6.98
CA GLY A 219 30.95 -20.86 6.93
C GLY A 219 31.55 -20.43 5.59
N GLY A 220 32.61 -19.61 5.63
CA GLY A 220 33.17 -18.75 4.57
C GLY A 220 33.64 -19.37 3.23
N THR A 221 33.05 -20.47 2.78
CA THR A 221 33.41 -21.14 1.52
C THR A 221 32.24 -21.78 0.77
N GLY A 222 31.00 -21.35 1.03
CA GLY A 222 29.85 -21.67 0.15
C GLY A 222 29.60 -23.17 -0.04
N ALA A 223 29.72 -23.95 1.04
CA ALA A 223 29.40 -25.36 0.99
C ALA A 223 27.88 -25.53 1.03
N ILE A 224 27.25 -25.70 -0.14
CA ILE A 224 25.91 -26.29 -0.21
C ILE A 224 26.05 -27.75 0.23
N VAL A 225 25.90 -28.02 1.52
CA VAL A 225 25.75 -29.39 2.04
C VAL A 225 24.58 -29.39 3.02
N GLY A 226 23.45 -29.89 2.53
CA GLY A 226 22.25 -30.14 3.31
C GLY A 226 21.23 -30.93 2.51
N GLY A 227 21.30 -32.26 2.56
CA GLY A 227 20.09 -33.07 2.66
C GLY A 227 19.45 -33.69 1.42
N ILE A 228 20.15 -33.86 0.28
CA ILE A 228 19.69 -34.85 -0.73
C ILE A 228 20.83 -35.80 -1.06
N THR A 229 20.89 -36.88 -0.29
CA THR A 229 21.53 -38.13 -0.69
C THR A 229 20.90 -38.60 -2.01
N GLY A 230 21.51 -38.24 -3.15
CA GLY A 230 21.03 -38.71 -4.45
C GLY A 230 21.59 -37.94 -5.64
N LYS A 231 22.86 -38.19 -5.98
CA LYS A 231 23.38 -38.09 -7.37
C LYS A 231 22.84 -36.91 -8.23
N LYS A 232 22.96 -35.66 -7.79
CA LYS A 232 22.84 -34.51 -8.70
C LYS A 232 23.89 -33.47 -8.33
N THR A 233 24.75 -33.18 -9.30
CA THR A 233 25.77 -32.13 -9.26
C THR A 233 25.16 -30.83 -8.75
N THR A 234 25.78 -30.18 -7.76
CA THR A 234 25.48 -28.78 -7.44
C THR A 234 25.51 -28.01 -8.76
N LYS A 235 24.38 -27.41 -9.15
CA LYS A 235 24.31 -26.70 -10.43
C LYS A 235 25.32 -25.55 -10.39
N ALA A 236 26.18 -25.46 -11.41
CA ALA A 236 27.14 -24.37 -11.55
C ALA A 236 26.45 -23.00 -11.82
N ILE A 237 25.17 -23.02 -12.14
CA ILE A 237 24.35 -21.86 -12.48
C ILE A 237 23.22 -21.77 -11.47
N CYS A 238 23.06 -20.59 -10.89
CA CYS A 238 21.87 -20.15 -10.17
C CYS A 238 20.97 -19.39 -11.15
N SER A 239 19.73 -19.82 -11.32
CA SER A 239 18.74 -19.13 -12.17
C SER A 239 17.88 -18.17 -11.36
N THR A 240 17.59 -18.51 -10.11
CA THR A 240 16.83 -17.65 -9.20
C THR A 240 17.41 -17.66 -7.79
N LEU A 241 17.60 -16.47 -7.21
CA LEU A 241 17.92 -16.28 -5.79
C LEU A 241 16.97 -15.23 -5.22
N LYS A 242 16.16 -15.62 -4.25
CA LYS A 242 15.13 -14.75 -3.67
C LYS A 242 14.86 -15.07 -2.22
N ILE A 243 14.44 -14.07 -1.45
CA ILE A 243 13.88 -14.29 -0.11
C ILE A 243 12.36 -14.28 -0.23
N LYS A 244 11.72 -15.33 0.27
CA LYS A 244 10.28 -15.43 0.45
C LYS A 244 9.96 -15.01 1.88
N VAL A 245 9.27 -13.89 2.06
CA VAL A 245 8.78 -13.41 3.36
C VAL A 245 7.31 -13.79 3.48
N THR A 246 6.94 -14.49 4.54
CA THR A 246 5.57 -14.86 4.88
C THR A 246 5.01 -13.82 5.82
N MET A 247 3.87 -13.24 5.45
CA MET A 247 3.24 -12.12 6.15
C MET A 247 1.98 -12.56 6.89
N ASN A 248 1.67 -11.89 8.01
CA ASN A 248 0.39 -11.99 8.72
C ASN A 248 -0.70 -11.16 8.01
N ASN A 249 -0.85 -11.35 6.71
CA ASN A 249 -1.80 -10.61 5.89
C ASN A 249 -2.48 -11.57 4.90
N MET A 250 -3.79 -11.79 5.05
CA MET A 250 -4.54 -12.73 4.20
C MET A 250 -4.68 -12.26 2.76
N SER A 251 -4.66 -10.95 2.52
CA SER A 251 -4.73 -10.37 1.17
C SER A 251 -3.40 -10.49 0.44
N GLU A 252 -2.28 -10.43 1.19
CA GLU A 252 -0.93 -10.54 0.64
C GLU A 252 -0.01 -11.37 1.57
N PRO A 253 -0.16 -12.70 1.58
CA PRO A 253 0.49 -13.57 2.57
C PRO A 253 1.97 -13.83 2.27
N VAL A 254 2.46 -13.49 1.07
CA VAL A 254 3.83 -13.78 0.65
C VAL A 254 4.39 -12.63 -0.17
N ILE A 255 5.52 -12.09 0.27
CA ILE A 255 6.33 -11.10 -0.45
C ILE A 255 7.64 -11.75 -0.90
N TYR A 256 8.06 -11.49 -2.13
CA TYR A 256 9.36 -11.94 -2.64
C TYR A 256 10.31 -10.77 -2.81
N ILE A 257 11.52 -10.91 -2.27
CA ILE A 257 12.67 -10.02 -2.53
C ILE A 257 13.60 -10.76 -3.49
N ASN A 258 13.61 -10.35 -4.76
CA ASN A 258 14.37 -11.04 -5.82
C ASN A 258 15.77 -10.42 -5.98
N PHE A 259 16.82 -11.23 -5.84
CA PHE A 259 18.22 -10.81 -6.02
C PHE A 259 18.78 -11.25 -7.37
N ILE A 260 18.46 -12.47 -7.80
CA ILE A 260 18.83 -13.03 -9.11
C ILE A 260 17.58 -13.54 -9.80
N GLU A 261 17.36 -13.08 -11.04
CA GLU A 261 16.26 -13.51 -11.91
C GLU A 261 16.75 -14.02 -13.28
N THR A 262 18.07 -14.05 -13.47
CA THR A 262 18.72 -14.50 -14.70
C THR A 262 19.82 -15.52 -14.40
N LYS A 263 20.11 -16.38 -15.39
CA LYS A 263 21.14 -17.42 -15.27
C LYS A 263 22.50 -16.81 -14.93
N THR A 264 22.93 -17.03 -13.70
CA THR A 264 24.17 -16.48 -13.13
C THR A 264 25.08 -17.61 -12.67
N LYS A 265 26.35 -17.61 -13.09
CA LYS A 265 27.31 -18.62 -12.64
C LYS A 265 27.65 -18.42 -11.17
N LYS A 266 27.68 -19.48 -10.38
CA LYS A 266 27.91 -19.40 -8.93
C LYS A 266 29.34 -19.01 -8.54
N ASP A 267 30.30 -19.24 -9.43
CA ASP A 267 31.69 -18.82 -9.25
C ASP A 267 31.92 -17.33 -9.59
N SER A 268 30.95 -16.67 -10.23
CA SER A 268 31.05 -15.26 -10.61
C SER A 268 30.99 -14.33 -9.41
N SER A 269 31.67 -13.18 -9.52
CA SER A 269 31.61 -12.12 -8.51
C SER A 269 30.19 -11.59 -8.30
N SER A 270 29.39 -11.50 -9.38
CA SER A 270 28.00 -11.04 -9.31
C SER A 270 27.14 -11.96 -8.43
N TYR A 271 27.30 -13.28 -8.56
CA TYR A 271 26.59 -14.23 -7.70
C TYR A 271 26.98 -14.02 -6.23
N LYS A 272 28.29 -13.94 -5.93
CA LYS A 272 28.78 -13.77 -4.56
C LYS A 272 28.23 -12.51 -3.89
N ILE A 273 28.29 -11.37 -4.58
CA ILE A 273 27.76 -10.09 -4.07
C ILE A 273 26.26 -10.17 -3.77
N LEU A 274 25.48 -10.76 -4.69
CA LEU A 274 24.03 -10.89 -4.53
C LEU A 274 23.65 -11.90 -3.45
N PHE A 275 24.46 -12.95 -3.30
CA PHE A 275 24.30 -13.92 -2.23
C PHE A 275 24.61 -13.33 -0.86
N ASP A 276 25.70 -12.58 -0.73
CA ASP A 276 26.06 -11.87 0.50
C ASP A 276 24.97 -10.84 0.86
N SER A 277 24.42 -10.13 -0.14
CA SER A 277 23.28 -9.22 0.05
C SER A 277 22.04 -9.96 0.58
N ALA A 278 21.74 -11.15 0.05
CA ALA A 278 20.63 -11.95 0.54
C ALA A 278 20.87 -12.45 1.98
N GLN A 279 22.11 -12.83 2.33
CA GLN A 279 22.47 -13.22 3.69
C GLN A 279 22.37 -12.05 4.69
N GLU A 280 22.82 -10.86 4.30
CA GLU A 280 22.66 -9.65 5.10
C GLU A 280 21.17 -9.36 5.34
N CYS A 281 20.34 -9.47 4.30
CA CYS A 281 18.90 -9.31 4.40
C CYS A 281 18.25 -10.32 5.37
N LEU A 282 18.61 -11.61 5.28
CA LEU A 282 18.14 -12.63 6.25
C LEU A 282 18.50 -12.25 7.69
N SER A 283 19.71 -11.76 7.91
CA SER A 283 20.19 -11.36 9.24
C SER A 283 19.37 -10.20 9.80
N ILE A 284 19.02 -9.22 8.97
CA ILE A 284 18.17 -8.09 9.37
C ILE A 284 16.75 -8.58 9.68
N LEU A 285 16.17 -9.42 8.83
CA LEU A 285 14.83 -9.99 9.06
C LEU A 285 14.78 -10.81 10.36
N GLN A 286 15.84 -11.56 10.66
CA GLN A 286 15.97 -12.30 11.92
C GLN A 286 15.98 -11.34 13.11
N LEU A 287 16.79 -10.27 13.06
CA LEU A 287 16.84 -9.25 14.13
C LEU A 287 15.49 -8.56 14.33
N ILE A 288 14.73 -8.33 13.26
CA ILE A 288 13.37 -7.78 13.33
C ILE A 288 12.46 -8.74 14.10
N CYS A 289 12.46 -10.03 13.75
CA CYS A 289 11.66 -11.06 14.41
C CYS A 289 12.02 -11.19 15.90
N GLU A 290 13.32 -11.24 16.24
CA GLU A 290 13.78 -11.36 17.64
C GLU A 290 13.38 -10.14 18.50
N LYS A 291 13.37 -8.94 17.92
CA LYS A 291 12.87 -7.73 18.61
C LYS A 291 11.36 -7.81 18.85
N ALA A 292 10.61 -8.41 17.94
CA ALA A 292 9.18 -8.62 18.10
C ALA A 292 8.87 -9.66 19.19
N ASP A 293 9.62 -10.77 19.25
CA ASP A 293 9.49 -11.79 20.30
C ASP A 293 9.78 -11.27 21.71
N LYS A 294 10.73 -10.34 21.85
CA LYS A 294 11.02 -9.72 23.15
C LYS A 294 9.88 -8.82 23.64
N LYS A 295 9.15 -8.15 22.72
CA LYS A 295 7.99 -7.32 23.07
C LYS A 295 6.79 -8.13 23.60
N THR A 296 6.63 -9.38 23.19
CA THR A 296 5.56 -10.26 23.71
C THR A 296 5.88 -10.80 25.10
N LEU A 297 7.16 -11.02 25.43
CA LEU A 297 7.60 -11.43 26.77
C LEU A 297 7.43 -10.34 27.84
N ASP A 298 7.49 -9.06 27.47
CA ASP A 298 7.36 -7.93 28.41
C ASP A 298 5.89 -7.51 28.68
N LYS A 299 4.90 -8.08 27.97
CA LYS A 299 3.49 -7.67 28.06
C LYS A 299 2.55 -8.65 28.76
N GLN A 300 2.98 -9.85 29.09
CA GLN A 300 2.15 -10.80 29.86
C GLN A 300 2.56 -10.81 31.33
N PRO A 301 1.60 -10.82 32.28
CA PRO A 301 1.91 -11.22 33.65
C PRO A 301 2.43 -12.65 33.59
N VAL A 302 3.74 -12.81 33.78
CA VAL A 302 4.41 -14.10 33.67
C VAL A 302 3.74 -15.06 34.64
N THR A 303 3.16 -16.13 34.11
CA THR A 303 2.50 -17.11 34.97
C THR A 303 3.56 -17.92 35.72
N PRO A 304 3.28 -18.43 36.94
CA PRO A 304 4.23 -19.31 37.64
C PRO A 304 4.71 -20.50 36.80
N ALA A 305 3.90 -20.96 35.85
CA ALA A 305 4.25 -22.05 34.93
C ALA A 305 5.35 -21.64 33.93
N GLU A 306 5.28 -20.43 33.37
CA GLU A 306 6.27 -19.93 32.40
C GLU A 306 7.62 -19.64 33.06
N GLU A 307 7.63 -19.17 34.30
CA GLU A 307 8.89 -19.01 35.07
C GLU A 307 9.53 -20.36 35.40
N ILE A 308 8.73 -21.38 35.71
CA ILE A 308 9.23 -22.75 35.91
C ILE A 308 9.87 -23.29 34.62
N THR A 309 9.30 -23.01 33.45
CA THR A 309 9.90 -23.40 32.16
C THR A 309 11.25 -22.71 31.94
N LYS A 310 11.36 -21.41 32.22
CA LYS A 310 12.64 -20.66 32.13
C LYS A 310 13.71 -21.26 33.05
N TYR A 311 13.36 -21.57 34.29
CA TYR A 311 14.31 -22.21 35.21
C TYR A 311 14.67 -23.64 34.80
N LYS A 312 13.76 -24.37 34.14
CA LYS A 312 14.08 -25.71 33.61
C LYS A 312 15.10 -25.63 32.47
N THR A 313 14.98 -24.63 31.60
CA THR A 313 15.99 -24.35 30.57
C THR A 313 17.36 -24.07 31.17
N LEU A 314 17.46 -23.25 32.23
CA LEU A 314 18.73 -22.99 32.91
C LEU A 314 19.34 -24.24 33.56
N LEU A 315 18.50 -25.16 34.07
CA LEU A 315 18.94 -26.44 34.60
C LEU A 315 19.47 -27.36 33.47
N ASP A 316 18.75 -27.42 32.35
CA ASP A 316 19.13 -28.23 31.19
C ASP A 316 20.41 -27.71 30.51
N GLU A 317 20.65 -26.40 30.60
CA GLU A 317 21.88 -25.74 30.16
C GLU A 317 23.04 -25.85 31.19
N GLY A 318 22.78 -26.43 32.37
CA GLY A 318 23.77 -26.58 33.45
C GLY A 318 24.16 -25.27 34.14
N ALA A 319 23.39 -24.19 33.94
CA ALA A 319 23.59 -22.89 34.57
C ALA A 319 23.13 -22.86 36.04
N ILE A 320 22.22 -23.76 36.42
CA ILE A 320 21.77 -23.99 37.80
C ILE A 320 21.74 -25.49 38.12
N THR A 321 21.80 -25.81 39.40
CA THR A 321 21.71 -27.18 39.93
C THR A 321 20.26 -27.64 40.12
N GLU A 322 20.08 -28.96 40.23
CA GLU A 322 18.76 -29.59 40.46
C GLU A 322 18.12 -29.08 41.78
N GLU A 323 18.95 -28.85 42.80
CA GLU A 323 18.56 -28.27 44.08
C GLU A 323 18.06 -26.82 43.95
N GLU A 324 18.79 -25.97 43.21
CA GLU A 324 18.41 -24.58 42.96
C GLU A 324 17.09 -24.49 42.17
N PHE A 325 16.93 -25.35 41.15
CA PHE A 325 15.69 -25.46 40.39
C PHE A 325 14.50 -25.86 41.29
N SER A 326 14.68 -26.86 42.16
CA SER A 326 13.64 -27.32 43.08
C SER A 326 13.19 -26.23 44.07
N GLN A 327 14.12 -25.43 44.60
CA GLN A 327 13.78 -24.34 45.53
C GLN A 327 13.00 -23.22 44.84
N LEU A 328 13.41 -22.84 43.63
CA LEU A 328 12.70 -21.83 42.83
C LEU A 328 11.30 -22.31 42.45
N LYS A 329 11.16 -23.57 42.04
CA LYS A 329 9.85 -24.18 41.72
C LYS A 329 8.89 -24.17 42.91
N LYS A 330 9.36 -24.52 44.11
CA LYS A 330 8.54 -24.47 45.33
C LYS A 330 8.09 -23.06 45.68
N LYS A 331 9.01 -22.09 45.59
CA LYS A 331 8.73 -20.67 45.81
C LYS A 331 7.65 -20.13 44.86
N LEU A 332 7.68 -20.55 43.59
CA LEU A 332 6.69 -20.15 42.59
C LEU A 332 5.33 -20.82 42.73
N LEU A 333 5.31 -22.06 43.22
CA LEU A 333 4.07 -22.80 43.48
C LEU A 333 3.46 -22.50 44.85
N GLY A 334 4.16 -21.75 45.71
CA GLY A 334 3.69 -21.37 47.05
C GLY A 334 3.61 -22.56 48.03
N ILE A 335 4.50 -23.55 47.88
CA ILE A 335 4.51 -24.81 48.65
C ILE A 335 5.82 -25.07 49.39
#